data_AF-A0A4W2CDG0-F1
#
_entry.id   AF-A0A4W2CDG0-F1
#
_cell.length_a   1.000
_cell.length_b   1.000
_cell.length_c   1.000
_cell.angle_alpha   90.00
_cell.angle_beta   90.00
_cell.angle_gamma   90.00
#
_symmetry.space_group_name_H-M   'P 1'
#
loop_
_entity.id
_entity.type
_entity.pdbx_description
1 polymer ?
#
loop_
_entity_poly.entity_id
_entity_poly.type
_entity_poly.pdbx_seq_one_letter_code
_entity_poly.pdbx_strand_id
1 'polypeptide(L)'
;MCRPGPGWGPGGDAGVASRDAQTRQLQDAVTNVEKHFGELCQIFAAYVRKTARLRDKADLLVNEINVYASTETPHLKQGLKNFADEFAKLQDYRQAEVERLEAKVVEPLKAYGTIVKMKRDDLKATLTARNREAKQLTQLERTRQRNPSDRHVIVSFEFWSLKKYFVRQKLNYKELQWMLPEQLVIWRKLLTILKSRK
;
A
#
# COMPACT_ATOMS: atom_id res chain seq x y z
N MET A 1 -25.13 35.18 52.66
CA MET A 1 -25.24 34.90 51.21
C MET A 1 -23.84 34.65 50.67
N CYS A 2 -23.43 33.38 50.55
CA CYS A 2 -22.15 32.99 49.95
C CYS A 2 -22.39 32.66 48.47
N ARG A 3 -21.69 33.35 47.56
CA ARG A 3 -21.71 33.04 46.11
C ARG A 3 -21.05 31.67 45.85
N PRO A 4 -21.59 30.81 44.98
CA PRO A 4 -20.90 29.61 44.54
C PRO A 4 -19.76 29.99 43.57
N GLY A 5 -18.60 29.37 43.75
CA GLY A 5 -17.43 29.54 42.88
C GLY A 5 -17.65 28.97 41.46
N PRO A 6 -16.83 29.39 40.48
CA PRO A 6 -16.95 28.94 39.10
C PRO A 6 -16.67 27.43 39.01
N GLY A 7 -17.70 26.68 38.61
CA GLY A 7 -17.59 25.26 38.30
C GLY A 7 -16.61 25.04 37.15
N TRP A 8 -15.62 24.18 37.40
CA TRP A 8 -14.74 23.67 36.36
C TRP A 8 -15.56 22.79 35.40
N GLY A 9 -15.89 23.32 34.23
CA GLY A 9 -16.52 22.57 33.15
C GLY A 9 -15.52 21.67 32.40
N PRO A 10 -15.97 20.57 31.79
CA PRO A 10 -15.11 19.56 31.15
C PRO A 10 -14.61 20.07 29.79
N GLY A 11 -13.55 20.87 29.79
CA GLY A 11 -12.92 21.39 28.56
C GLY A 11 -11.96 20.44 27.85
N GLY A 12 -11.75 19.22 28.37
CA GLY A 12 -10.73 18.27 27.88
C GLY A 12 -11.21 17.27 26.82
N ASP A 13 -12.51 17.03 26.69
CA ASP A 13 -13.03 15.88 25.92
C ASP A 13 -13.15 16.11 24.42
N ALA A 14 -13.44 17.35 23.98
CA ALA A 14 -13.64 17.66 22.56
C ALA A 14 -12.37 17.44 21.70
N GLY A 15 -11.19 17.67 22.28
CA GLY A 15 -9.91 17.45 21.61
C GLY A 15 -9.52 15.97 21.50
N VAL A 16 -10.02 15.11 22.40
CA VAL A 16 -9.76 13.66 22.39
C VAL A 16 -10.69 12.96 21.41
N ALA A 17 -11.99 13.28 21.43
CA ALA A 17 -12.98 12.72 20.51
C ALA A 17 -12.70 13.04 19.03
N SER A 18 -12.27 14.28 18.74
CA SER A 18 -11.87 14.69 17.37
C SER A 18 -10.65 13.92 16.85
N ARG A 19 -9.69 13.61 17.73
CA ARG A 19 -8.49 12.83 17.39
C ARG A 19 -8.78 11.35 17.17
N ASP A 20 -9.72 10.79 17.93
CA ASP A 20 -10.13 9.39 17.76
C ASP A 20 -10.91 9.20 16.45
N ALA A 21 -11.74 10.18 16.06
CA ALA A 21 -12.41 10.20 14.75
C ALA A 21 -11.39 10.24 13.59
N GLN A 22 -10.37 11.11 13.67
CA GLN A 22 -9.29 11.16 12.67
C GLN A 22 -8.51 9.84 12.58
N THR A 23 -8.25 9.18 13.71
CA THR A 23 -7.49 7.92 13.72
C THR A 23 -8.28 6.78 13.09
N ARG A 24 -9.61 6.75 13.29
CA ARG A 24 -10.50 5.79 12.63
C ARG A 24 -10.57 6.02 11.12
N GLN A 25 -10.79 7.27 10.70
CA GLN A 25 -10.77 7.62 9.27
C GLN A 25 -9.48 7.19 8.57
N LEU A 26 -8.35 7.32 9.26
CA LEU A 26 -7.07 6.89 8.74
C LEU A 26 -6.95 5.36 8.63
N GLN A 27 -7.43 4.60 9.62
CA GLN A 27 -7.46 3.14 9.53
C GLN A 27 -8.35 2.67 8.38
N ASP A 28 -9.52 3.29 8.20
CA ASP A 28 -10.45 2.97 7.12
C ASP A 28 -9.81 3.26 5.77
N ALA A 29 -9.13 4.40 5.63
CA ALA A 29 -8.42 4.76 4.40
C ALA A 29 -7.30 3.75 4.06
N VAL A 30 -6.47 3.37 5.04
CA VAL A 30 -5.40 2.38 4.82
C VAL A 30 -5.97 1.02 4.45
N THR A 31 -7.02 0.58 5.13
CA THR A 31 -7.69 -0.70 4.85
C THR A 31 -8.31 -0.71 3.45
N ASN A 32 -8.93 0.41 3.05
CA ASN A 32 -9.54 0.54 1.73
C ASN A 32 -8.50 0.50 0.61
N VAL A 33 -7.38 1.22 0.78
CA VAL A 33 -6.26 1.21 -0.17
C VAL A 33 -5.66 -0.20 -0.25
N GLU A 34 -5.41 -0.86 0.89
CA GLU A 34 -4.85 -2.21 0.92
C GLU A 34 -5.71 -3.19 0.13
N LYS A 35 -7.03 -3.15 0.35
CA LYS A 35 -7.98 -4.01 -0.35
C LYS A 35 -7.94 -3.78 -1.86
N HIS A 36 -8.19 -2.55 -2.30
CA HIS A 36 -8.34 -2.26 -3.73
C HIS A 36 -7.03 -2.37 -4.50
N PHE A 37 -5.89 -1.96 -3.91
CA PHE A 37 -4.59 -2.15 -4.56
C PHE A 37 -4.20 -3.62 -4.61
N GLY A 38 -4.55 -4.41 -3.58
CA GLY A 38 -4.40 -5.86 -3.59
C GLY A 38 -5.17 -6.51 -4.74
N GLU A 39 -6.46 -6.17 -4.89
CA GLU A 39 -7.32 -6.65 -5.98
C GLU A 39 -6.76 -6.26 -7.36
N LEU A 40 -6.37 -5.00 -7.55
CA LEU A 40 -5.77 -4.52 -8.80
C LEU A 40 -4.47 -5.26 -9.13
N CYS A 41 -3.58 -5.43 -8.15
CA CYS A 41 -2.33 -6.16 -8.34
C CYS A 41 -2.58 -7.61 -8.78
N GLN A 42 -3.58 -8.29 -8.19
CA GLN A 42 -3.96 -9.64 -8.57
C GLN A 42 -4.51 -9.71 -10.00
N ILE A 43 -5.37 -8.76 -10.38
CA ILE A 43 -5.94 -8.70 -11.74
C ILE A 43 -4.84 -8.44 -12.77
N PHE A 44 -3.95 -7.48 -12.54
CA PHE A 44 -2.83 -7.20 -13.44
C PHE A 44 -1.88 -8.39 -13.56
N ALA A 45 -1.51 -9.03 -12.46
CA ALA A 45 -0.68 -10.24 -12.49
C ALA A 45 -1.37 -11.41 -13.22
N ALA A 46 -2.69 -11.54 -13.11
CA ALA A 46 -3.46 -12.53 -13.87
C ALA A 46 -3.50 -12.19 -15.37
N TYR A 47 -3.64 -10.91 -15.73
CA TYR A 47 -3.60 -10.44 -17.11
C TYR A 47 -2.24 -10.74 -17.75
N VAL A 48 -1.13 -10.36 -17.11
CA VAL A 48 0.24 -10.62 -17.61
C VAL A 48 0.47 -12.12 -17.84
N ARG A 49 0.05 -12.97 -16.89
CA ARG A 49 0.13 -14.43 -17.05
C ARG A 49 -0.71 -14.95 -18.22
N LYS A 50 -1.90 -14.40 -18.46
CA LYS A 50 -2.71 -14.77 -19.64
C LYS A 50 -2.02 -14.38 -20.94
N THR A 51 -1.42 -13.19 -21.00
CA THR A 51 -0.66 -12.73 -22.17
C THR A 51 0.56 -13.63 -22.43
N ALA A 52 1.32 -14.00 -21.39
CA ALA A 52 2.42 -14.95 -21.49
C ALA A 52 1.95 -16.31 -22.03
N ARG A 53 0.87 -16.87 -21.48
CA ARG A 53 0.30 -18.15 -21.97
C ARG A 53 -0.12 -18.12 -23.43
N LEU A 54 -0.67 -16.99 -23.88
CA LEU A 54 -1.02 -16.84 -25.27
C LEU A 54 0.27 -16.84 -26.13
N ARG A 55 1.42 -16.35 -25.63
CA ARG A 55 2.72 -16.39 -26.35
C ARG A 55 3.23 -17.82 -26.47
N ASP A 56 3.14 -18.59 -25.39
CA ASP A 56 3.48 -20.01 -25.41
C ASP A 56 2.65 -20.78 -26.46
N LYS A 57 1.37 -20.44 -26.63
CA LYS A 57 0.53 -21.03 -27.69
C LYS A 57 0.97 -20.64 -29.10
N ALA A 58 1.47 -19.43 -29.28
CA ALA A 58 1.98 -18.99 -30.57
C ALA A 58 3.32 -19.68 -30.91
N ASP A 59 4.18 -19.95 -29.93
CA ASP A 59 5.40 -20.76 -30.17
C ASP A 59 5.05 -22.17 -30.66
N LEU A 60 4.01 -22.80 -30.07
CA LEU A 60 3.53 -24.10 -30.54
C LEU A 60 3.05 -24.03 -31.99
N LEU A 61 2.32 -22.98 -32.37
CA LEU A 61 1.90 -22.79 -33.76
C LEU A 61 3.11 -22.63 -34.70
N VAL A 62 4.10 -21.82 -34.33
CA VAL A 62 5.36 -21.68 -35.10
C VAL A 62 6.03 -23.05 -35.29
N ASN A 63 6.08 -23.87 -34.24
CA ASN A 63 6.67 -25.20 -34.31
C ASN A 63 5.87 -26.12 -35.26
N GLU A 64 4.54 -26.20 -35.12
CA GLU A 64 3.69 -27.01 -36.00
C GLU A 64 3.79 -26.58 -37.47
N ILE A 65 3.83 -25.28 -37.75
CA ILE A 65 4.02 -24.76 -39.11
C ILE A 65 5.37 -25.21 -39.66
N ASN A 66 6.44 -25.18 -38.86
CA ASN A 66 7.77 -25.63 -39.29
C ASN A 66 7.83 -27.15 -39.52
N VAL A 67 7.12 -27.94 -38.72
CA VAL A 67 6.97 -29.39 -38.92
C VAL A 67 6.25 -29.66 -40.24
N TYR A 68 5.11 -29.02 -40.48
CA TYR A 68 4.35 -29.16 -41.73
C TYR A 68 5.15 -28.66 -42.95
N ALA A 69 5.86 -27.53 -42.84
CA ALA A 69 6.73 -27.03 -43.89
C ALA A 69 7.77 -28.06 -44.33
N SER A 70 8.19 -28.96 -43.43
CA SER A 70 9.18 -29.99 -43.74
C SER A 70 8.62 -31.14 -44.57
N THR A 71 7.30 -31.33 -44.62
CA THR A 71 6.62 -32.35 -45.45
C THR A 71 6.23 -31.85 -46.84
N GLU A 72 6.27 -30.53 -47.06
CA GLU A 72 5.79 -29.89 -48.28
C GLU A 72 6.85 -29.71 -49.38
N THR A 73 6.38 -29.38 -50.59
CA THR A 73 7.25 -29.06 -51.73
C THR A 73 8.18 -27.87 -51.44
N PRO A 74 9.37 -27.77 -52.07
CA PRO A 74 10.36 -26.74 -51.74
C PRO A 74 9.84 -25.30 -51.75
N HIS A 75 9.00 -24.95 -52.71
CA HIS A 75 8.41 -23.60 -52.81
C HIS A 75 7.43 -23.31 -51.66
N LEU A 76 6.56 -24.26 -51.33
CA LEU A 76 5.61 -24.12 -50.22
C LEU A 76 6.31 -24.14 -48.86
N LYS A 77 7.31 -25.02 -48.70
CA LYS A 77 8.19 -25.07 -47.53
C LYS A 77 8.81 -23.71 -47.23
N GLN A 78 9.38 -23.04 -48.24
CA GLN A 78 9.98 -21.72 -48.06
C GLN A 78 8.93 -20.69 -47.62
N GLY A 79 7.74 -20.69 -48.23
CA GLY A 79 6.64 -19.80 -47.86
C GLY A 79 6.18 -19.99 -46.41
N LEU A 80 6.01 -21.25 -45.97
CA LEU A 80 5.61 -21.59 -44.60
C LEU A 80 6.68 -21.21 -43.58
N LYS A 81 7.97 -21.42 -43.88
CA LYS A 81 9.07 -20.98 -43.02
C LYS A 81 9.10 -19.46 -42.87
N ASN A 82 9.01 -18.71 -43.97
CA ASN A 82 8.96 -17.25 -43.93
C ASN A 82 7.78 -16.76 -43.07
N PHE A 83 6.60 -17.39 -43.20
CA PHE A 83 5.45 -17.07 -42.37
C PHE A 83 5.70 -17.37 -40.89
N ALA A 84 6.26 -18.53 -40.57
CA ALA A 84 6.60 -18.92 -39.20
C ALA A 84 7.60 -17.94 -38.56
N ASP A 85 8.60 -17.49 -39.32
CA ASP A 85 9.62 -16.53 -38.86
C ASP A 85 9.00 -15.15 -38.58
N GLU A 86 8.14 -14.63 -39.47
CA GLU A 86 7.44 -13.35 -39.22
C GLU A 86 6.46 -13.47 -38.04
N PHE A 87 5.78 -14.60 -37.89
CA PHE A 87 4.90 -14.84 -36.76
C PHE A 87 5.67 -14.96 -35.43
N ALA A 88 6.88 -15.54 -35.44
CA ALA A 88 7.76 -15.59 -34.29
C ALA A 88 8.20 -14.18 -33.85
N LYS A 89 8.60 -13.31 -34.80
CA LYS A 89 8.92 -11.90 -34.50
C LYS A 89 7.75 -11.16 -33.85
N LEU A 90 6.51 -11.45 -34.28
CA LEU A 90 5.32 -10.90 -33.64
C LEU A 90 5.21 -11.32 -32.16
N GLN A 91 5.66 -12.52 -31.82
CA GLN A 91 5.66 -13.00 -30.43
C GLN A 91 6.76 -12.36 -29.58
N ASP A 92 7.91 -12.00 -30.16
CA ASP A 92 8.96 -11.27 -29.45
C ASP A 92 8.45 -9.92 -28.91
N TYR A 93 7.64 -9.20 -29.70
CA TYR A 93 6.98 -7.98 -29.21
C TYR A 93 6.05 -8.24 -28.03
N ARG A 94 5.37 -9.40 -28.04
CA ARG A 94 4.46 -9.77 -26.97
C ARG A 94 5.19 -10.21 -25.71
N GLN A 95 6.34 -10.87 -25.86
CA GLN A 95 7.24 -11.17 -24.76
C GLN A 95 7.75 -9.86 -24.11
N ALA A 96 8.17 -8.90 -24.91
CA ALA A 96 8.56 -7.57 -24.43
C ALA A 96 7.40 -6.83 -23.72
N GLU A 97 6.16 -6.97 -24.22
CA GLU A 97 4.98 -6.44 -23.54
C GLU A 97 4.75 -7.09 -22.17
N VAL A 98 4.86 -8.42 -22.06
CA VAL A 98 4.73 -9.17 -20.82
C VAL A 98 5.76 -8.69 -19.79
N GLU A 99 7.03 -8.63 -20.17
CA GLU A 99 8.11 -8.16 -19.30
C GLU A 99 7.92 -6.72 -18.85
N ARG A 100 7.50 -5.84 -19.77
CA ARG A 100 7.21 -4.45 -19.45
C ARG A 100 6.06 -4.33 -18.46
N LEU A 101 4.97 -5.08 -18.65
CA LEU A 101 3.83 -5.05 -17.73
C LEU A 101 4.20 -5.59 -16.35
N GLU A 102 4.96 -6.69 -16.27
CA GLU A 102 5.43 -7.23 -14.99
C GLU A 102 6.31 -6.20 -14.26
N ALA A 103 7.34 -5.68 -14.94
CA ALA A 103 8.31 -4.77 -14.32
C ALA A 103 7.75 -3.38 -13.99
N LYS A 104 6.80 -2.87 -14.79
CA LYS A 104 6.32 -1.49 -14.67
C LYS A 104 4.95 -1.35 -14.02
N VAL A 105 4.18 -2.44 -13.91
CA VAL A 105 2.85 -2.42 -13.31
C VAL A 105 2.79 -3.34 -12.09
N VAL A 106 3.09 -4.62 -12.30
CA VAL A 106 2.92 -5.62 -11.26
C VAL A 106 3.92 -5.43 -10.12
N GLU A 107 5.21 -5.27 -10.42
CA GLU A 107 6.25 -5.07 -9.40
C GLU A 107 6.02 -3.79 -8.55
N PRO A 108 5.73 -2.61 -9.14
CA PRO A 108 5.38 -1.43 -8.34
C PRO A 108 4.15 -1.62 -7.45
N LEU A 109 3.11 -2.31 -7.93
CA LEU A 109 1.92 -2.61 -7.13
C LEU A 109 2.23 -3.57 -5.97
N LYS A 110 3.06 -4.59 -6.19
CA LYS A 110 3.54 -5.51 -5.13
C LYS A 110 4.36 -4.76 -4.07
N ALA A 111 5.28 -3.91 -4.50
CA ALA A 111 6.10 -3.10 -3.61
C ALA A 111 5.23 -2.14 -2.77
N TYR A 112 4.27 -1.47 -3.43
CA TYR A 112 3.31 -0.61 -2.75
C TYR A 112 2.44 -1.38 -1.74
N GLY A 113 1.98 -2.58 -2.10
CA GLY A 113 1.26 -3.46 -1.17
C GLY A 113 2.05 -3.76 0.10
N THR A 114 3.37 -3.98 -0.02
CA THR A 114 4.26 -4.15 1.15
C THR A 114 4.31 -2.89 2.02
N ILE A 115 4.43 -1.71 1.40
CA ILE A 115 4.44 -0.42 2.12
C ILE A 115 3.12 -0.21 2.88
N VAL A 116 1.98 -0.42 2.22
CA VAL A 116 0.66 -0.26 2.85
C VAL A 116 0.49 -1.21 4.03
N LYS A 117 0.94 -2.46 3.88
CA LYS A 117 0.92 -3.45 4.96
C LYS A 117 1.76 -3.00 6.16
N MET A 118 2.99 -2.52 5.93
CA MET A 118 3.83 -1.97 6.99
C MET A 118 3.16 -0.79 7.70
N LYS A 119 2.58 0.15 6.95
CA LYS A 119 1.88 1.31 7.51
C LYS A 119 0.67 0.90 8.35
N ARG A 120 -0.09 -0.09 7.93
CA ARG A 120 -1.20 -0.64 8.71
C ARG A 120 -0.70 -1.24 10.04
N ASP A 121 0.37 -2.01 9.99
CA ASP A 121 0.94 -2.66 11.17
C ASP A 121 1.50 -1.62 12.16
N ASP A 122 2.16 -0.56 11.66
CA ASP A 122 2.62 0.59 12.44
C ASP A 122 1.46 1.36 13.10
N LEU A 123 0.36 1.60 12.37
CA LEU A 123 -0.84 2.22 12.91
C LEU A 123 -1.46 1.38 14.03
N LYS A 124 -1.53 0.06 13.83
CA LYS A 124 -2.03 -0.88 14.85
C LYS A 124 -1.15 -0.88 16.09
N ALA A 125 0.18 -0.88 15.92
CA ALA A 125 1.13 -0.79 17.04
C ALA A 125 0.98 0.52 17.81
N THR A 126 0.85 1.64 17.08
CA THR A 126 0.66 2.98 17.66
C THR A 126 -0.62 3.04 18.48
N LEU A 127 -1.74 2.53 17.95
CA LEU A 127 -3.03 2.45 18.65
C LEU A 127 -2.98 1.56 19.90
N THR A 128 -2.23 0.46 19.84
CA THR A 128 -2.06 -0.43 20.99
C THR A 128 -1.26 0.24 22.11
N ALA A 129 -0.16 0.92 21.77
CA ALA A 129 0.62 1.72 22.73
C ALA A 129 -0.24 2.83 23.34
N ARG A 130 -1.03 3.51 22.49
CA ARG A 130 -2.03 4.51 22.86
C ARG A 130 -2.97 4.02 23.94
N ASN A 131 -3.60 2.86 23.72
CA ASN A 131 -4.55 2.26 24.64
C ASN A 131 -3.90 1.81 25.95
N ARG A 132 -2.63 1.39 25.92
CA ARG A 132 -1.86 1.06 27.14
C ARG A 132 -1.58 2.31 27.98
N GLU A 133 -1.14 3.39 27.34
CA GLU A 133 -0.88 4.66 28.04
C GLU A 133 -2.18 5.26 28.62
N ALA A 134 -3.31 5.18 27.92
CA ALA A 134 -4.61 5.61 28.46
C ALA A 134 -5.01 4.80 29.71
N LYS A 135 -4.75 3.49 29.73
CA LYS A 135 -4.95 2.64 30.91
C LYS A 135 -4.00 3.00 32.06
N GLN A 136 -2.74 3.31 31.75
CA GLN A 136 -1.78 3.76 32.75
C GLN A 136 -2.15 5.12 33.35
N LEU A 137 -2.59 6.07 32.53
CA LEU A 137 -3.06 7.38 32.99
C LEU A 137 -4.30 7.25 33.89
N THR A 138 -5.30 6.46 33.48
CA THR A 138 -6.48 6.21 34.34
C THR A 138 -6.13 5.50 35.65
N GLN A 139 -5.12 4.63 35.65
CA GLN A 139 -4.60 4.00 36.87
C GLN A 139 -3.84 5.01 37.76
N LEU A 140 -3.00 5.86 37.16
CA LEU A 140 -2.28 6.93 37.86
C LEU A 140 -3.23 7.97 38.45
N GLU A 141 -4.30 8.33 37.76
CA GLU A 141 -5.35 9.23 38.26
C GLU A 141 -6.04 8.67 39.51
N ARG A 142 -6.30 7.35 39.53
CA ARG A 142 -6.85 6.66 40.72
C ARG A 142 -5.86 6.64 41.88
N THR A 143 -4.56 6.43 41.60
CA THR A 143 -3.51 6.46 42.62
C THR A 143 -3.30 7.89 43.16
N ARG A 144 -3.37 8.90 42.30
CA ARG A 144 -3.30 10.33 42.64
C ARG A 144 -4.43 10.75 43.59
N GLN A 145 -5.65 10.23 43.40
CA GLN A 145 -6.77 10.47 44.32
C GLN A 145 -6.56 9.81 45.70
N ARG A 146 -5.75 8.74 45.77
CA ARG A 146 -5.44 8.03 47.03
C ARG A 146 -4.24 8.60 47.78
N ASN A 147 -3.28 9.25 47.12
CA ASN A 147 -2.05 9.72 47.76
C ASN A 147 -1.56 11.08 47.21
N PRO A 148 -1.88 12.21 47.88
CA PRO A 148 -1.62 13.56 47.34
C PRO A 148 -0.15 14.03 47.39
N SER A 149 0.74 13.30 48.10
CA SER A 149 2.14 13.71 48.32
C SER A 149 3.10 13.40 47.15
N ASP A 150 2.72 12.56 46.19
CA ASP A 150 3.60 12.09 45.09
C ASP A 150 3.56 12.97 43.82
N ARG A 151 3.26 14.26 43.97
CA ARG A 151 3.10 15.21 42.84
C ARG A 151 4.30 15.27 41.89
N HIS A 152 5.53 15.11 42.39
CA HIS A 152 6.75 15.32 41.58
C HIS A 152 7.04 14.17 40.62
N VAL A 153 6.78 12.93 41.04
CA VAL A 153 6.99 11.72 40.23
C VAL A 153 5.94 11.65 39.10
N ILE A 154 4.71 12.07 39.39
CA ILE A 154 3.59 12.06 38.45
C ILE A 154 3.82 13.05 37.29
N VAL A 155 4.25 14.28 37.59
CA VAL A 155 4.48 15.32 36.56
C VAL A 155 5.63 14.95 35.62
N SER A 156 6.68 14.31 36.14
CA SER A 156 7.81 13.87 35.32
C SER A 156 7.44 12.71 34.39
N PHE A 157 6.55 11.80 34.82
CA PHE A 157 6.05 10.71 33.99
C PHE A 157 5.12 11.21 32.88
N GLU A 158 4.18 12.12 33.18
CA GLU A 158 3.29 12.73 32.19
C GLU A 158 4.08 13.48 31.10
N PHE A 159 5.12 14.23 31.49
CA PHE A 159 5.98 14.94 30.55
C PHE A 159 6.77 13.99 29.63
N TRP A 160 7.27 12.87 30.16
CA TRP A 160 7.97 11.85 29.37
C TRP A 160 7.04 11.09 28.43
N SER A 161 5.84 10.74 28.87
CA SER A 161 4.84 10.07 28.02
C SER A 161 4.40 10.99 26.89
N LEU A 162 4.07 12.25 27.20
CA LEU A 162 3.70 13.27 26.20
C LEU A 162 4.80 13.52 25.18
N LYS A 163 6.08 13.61 25.60
CA LYS A 163 7.22 13.78 24.68
C LYS A 163 7.40 12.59 23.75
N LYS A 164 7.35 11.35 24.26
CA LYS A 164 7.43 10.15 23.41
C LYS A 164 6.29 10.07 22.41
N TYR A 165 5.08 10.41 22.86
CA TYR A 165 3.89 10.45 22.01
C TYR A 165 3.99 11.47 20.89
N PHE A 166 4.41 12.70 21.22
CA PHE A 166 4.50 13.79 20.26
C PHE A 166 5.54 13.52 19.18
N VAL A 167 6.69 12.93 19.56
CA VAL A 167 7.73 12.52 18.60
C VAL A 167 7.23 11.41 17.68
N ARG A 168 6.54 10.40 18.23
CA ARG A 168 6.01 9.27 17.45
C ARG A 168 4.87 9.67 16.50
N GLN A 169 4.00 10.60 16.92
CA GLN A 169 2.92 11.15 16.08
C GLN A 169 3.44 12.04 14.96
N LYS A 170 4.44 12.89 15.24
CA LYS A 170 4.99 13.84 14.25
C LYS A 170 5.72 13.12 13.10
N LEU A 171 6.30 11.94 13.37
CA LEU A 171 6.81 11.03 12.34
C LEU A 171 5.67 10.43 11.50
N ASN A 172 4.59 9.95 12.13
CA ASN A 172 3.45 9.36 11.41
C ASN A 172 2.76 10.36 10.47
N TYR A 173 2.55 11.61 10.91
CA TYR A 173 1.86 12.63 10.11
C TYR A 173 2.69 13.12 8.92
N LYS A 174 4.01 13.30 9.10
CA LYS A 174 4.91 13.64 8.00
C LYS A 174 4.99 12.50 7.00
N GLU A 175 5.08 11.24 7.44
CA GLU A 175 5.13 10.04 6.60
C GLU A 175 3.82 9.81 5.79
N LEU A 176 2.66 10.13 6.37
CA LEU A 176 1.34 9.99 5.73
C LEU A 176 1.05 11.05 4.67
N GLN A 177 1.60 12.25 4.82
CA GLN A 177 1.47 13.32 3.83
C GLN A 177 2.18 12.99 2.49
N TRP A 178 3.07 11.98 2.48
CA TRP A 178 3.71 11.45 1.27
C TRP A 178 2.87 10.40 0.52
N MET A 179 1.88 9.74 1.15
CA MET A 179 1.11 8.65 0.49
C MET A 179 0.31 9.13 -0.72
N LEU A 180 -0.26 10.33 -0.70
CA LEU A 180 -1.05 10.90 -1.81
C LEU A 180 -0.16 11.38 -2.98
N PRO A 181 0.95 12.11 -2.75
CA PRO A 181 1.94 12.40 -3.79
C PRO A 181 2.57 11.16 -4.40
N GLU A 182 2.90 10.13 -3.61
CA GLU A 182 3.51 8.90 -4.13
C GLU A 182 2.52 8.06 -4.93
N GLN A 183 1.26 7.98 -4.50
CA GLN A 183 0.17 7.44 -5.32
C GLN A 183 0.13 8.15 -6.68
N LEU A 184 0.13 9.49 -6.70
CA LEU A 184 0.19 10.28 -7.93
C LEU A 184 1.47 10.06 -8.74
N VAL A 185 2.62 9.78 -8.12
CA VAL A 185 3.88 9.46 -8.80
C VAL A 185 3.83 8.06 -9.41
N ILE A 186 3.26 7.08 -8.72
CA ILE A 186 3.03 5.72 -9.23
C ILE A 186 2.06 5.80 -10.42
N TRP A 187 0.94 6.50 -10.29
CA TRP A 187 -0.02 6.68 -11.38
C TRP A 187 0.54 7.52 -12.54
N ARG A 188 1.35 8.56 -12.30
CA ARG A 188 2.05 9.29 -13.37
C ARG A 188 3.10 8.43 -14.05
N LYS A 189 3.90 7.66 -13.32
CA LYS A 189 4.87 6.72 -13.90
C LYS A 189 4.16 5.66 -14.73
N LEU A 190 3.09 5.05 -14.21
CA LEU A 190 2.23 4.11 -14.93
C LEU A 190 1.64 4.73 -16.19
N LEU A 191 1.10 5.95 -16.10
CA LEU A 191 0.51 6.66 -17.23
C LEU A 191 1.57 6.99 -18.30
N THR A 192 2.77 7.40 -17.90
CA THR A 192 3.89 7.64 -18.83
C THR A 192 4.34 6.33 -19.50
N ILE A 193 4.41 5.22 -18.76
CA ILE A 193 4.76 3.90 -19.31
C ILE A 193 3.69 3.40 -20.30
N LEU A 194 2.41 3.57 -19.99
CA LEU A 194 1.32 3.22 -20.90
C LEU A 194 1.27 4.12 -22.14
N LYS A 195 1.69 5.39 -22.02
CA LYS A 195 1.78 6.36 -23.12
C LYS A 195 3.04 6.23 -23.97
N SER A 196 4.12 5.62 -23.45
CA SER A 196 5.36 5.32 -24.18
C SER A 196 5.23 4.16 -25.17
N ARG A 197 4.07 4.01 -25.85
CA ARG A 197 4.00 3.26 -27.10
C ARG A 197 4.62 4.10 -28.22
N LYS A 198 5.95 4.19 -28.22
CA LYS A 198 6.79 4.40 -29.39
C LYS A 198 8.04 3.57 -29.21
#